data_AF-A0A0S4KLR1-F1
#
_entry.id   AF-A0A0S4KLR1-F1
#
_cell.length_a   1.000
_cell.length_b   1.000
_cell.length_c   1.000
_cell.angle_alpha   90.00
_cell.angle_beta   90.00
_cell.angle_gamma   90.00
#
_symmetry.space_group_name_H-M   'P 1'
#
loop_
_entity.id
_entity.type
_entity.pdbx_description
1 polymer ?
#
loop_
_entity_poly.entity_id
_entity_poly.type
_entity_poly.pdbx_seq_one_letter_code
_entity_poly.pdbx_strand_id
1 'polypeptide(L)' 'MSLWPSSKAVRVLSALQRIGWQIKRQSGSHRTLVRAGWPDFVFAFHEREELGPRMLARIAKHTGLKPEDL' A
#
# COMPACT_ATOMS: atom_id res chain seq x y z
N MET A 1 -16.48 6.12 -12.47
CA MET A 1 -16.28 4.86 -11.73
C MET A 1 -14.82 4.78 -11.34
N SER A 2 -14.51 4.55 -10.07
CA SER A 2 -13.12 4.39 -9.62
C SER A 2 -12.58 3.05 -10.14
N LEU A 3 -11.46 3.07 -10.89
CA LEU A 3 -10.78 1.86 -11.37
C LEU A 3 -10.27 0.92 -10.26
N TRP A 4 -10.36 1.35 -9.00
CA TRP A 4 -9.85 0.60 -7.86
C TRP A 4 -10.88 -0.42 -7.35
N PRO A 5 -10.50 -1.71 -7.18
CA PRO A 5 -11.35 -2.69 -6.50
C PRO A 5 -11.39 -2.42 -4.98
N SER A 6 -12.07 -3.28 -4.21
CA SER A 6 -11.76 -3.43 -2.78
C SER A 6 -10.72 -4.53 -2.62
N SER A 7 -9.73 -4.35 -1.74
CA SER A 7 -8.65 -5.34 -1.56
C SER A 7 -8.20 -5.45 -0.13
N LYS A 8 -7.88 -6.68 0.32
CA LYS A 8 -7.31 -6.90 1.65
C LYS A 8 -5.98 -6.17 1.79
N ALA A 9 -5.74 -5.57 2.95
CA ALA A 9 -4.53 -4.82 3.25
C ALA A 9 -3.24 -5.65 3.02
N VAL A 10 -3.27 -6.95 3.33
CA VAL A 10 -2.15 -7.87 3.05
C VAL A 10 -1.80 -7.94 1.56
N ARG A 11 -2.80 -7.90 0.66
CA ARG A 11 -2.57 -7.91 -0.79
C ARG A 11 -1.95 -6.60 -1.25
N VAL A 12 -2.46 -5.48 -0.72
CA VAL A 12 -1.94 -4.14 -1.02
C VAL A 12 -0.48 -4.02 -0.59
N LEU A 13 -0.14 -4.46 0.63
CA LEU A 13 1.24 -4.46 1.11
C LEU A 13 2.14 -5.37 0.25
N SER A 14 1.64 -6.52 -0.20
CA SER A 14 2.38 -7.41 -1.09
C SER A 14 2.63 -6.76 -2.45
N ALA A 15 1.64 -6.08 -3.01
CA ALA A 15 1.76 -5.34 -4.27
C ALA A 15 2.79 -4.20 -4.16
N LEU A 16 2.74 -3.42 -3.07
CA LEU A 16 3.73 -2.38 -2.80
C LEU A 16 5.15 -2.96 -2.76
N GLN A 17 5.35 -4.11 -2.13
CA GLN A 17 6.66 -4.76 -2.10
C GLN A 17 7.12 -5.22 -3.48
N ARG A 18 6.22 -5.77 -4.32
CA ARG A 18 6.53 -6.18 -5.70
C ARG A 18 6.97 -5.01 -6.58
N ILE A 19 6.36 -3.82 -6.42
CA ILE A 19 6.75 -2.63 -7.18
C ILE A 19 8.01 -1.93 -6.60
N GLY A 20 8.66 -2.52 -5.60
CA GLY A 20 9.96 -2.09 -5.08
C GLY A 20 9.91 -1.31 -3.76
N TRP A 21 8.80 -1.28 -3.05
CA TRP A 21 8.78 -0.77 -1.66
C TRP A 21 9.36 -1.81 -0.71
N GLN A 22 10.10 -1.35 0.30
CA GLN A 22 10.67 -2.21 1.34
C GLN A 22 10.25 -1.73 2.71
N ILE A 23 10.09 -2.66 3.66
CA ILE A 23 9.80 -2.30 5.05
C ILE A 23 11.07 -1.72 5.67
N LYS A 24 11.06 -0.42 5.96
CA LYS A 24 12.14 0.28 6.68
C LYS A 24 12.09 0.01 8.18
N ARG A 25 10.87 0.00 8.75
CA ARG A 25 10.61 -0.33 10.16
C ARG A 25 9.17 -0.79 10.33
N GLN A 26 8.91 -1.58 11.37
CA GLN A 26 7.57 -2.01 11.75
C GLN A 26 7.37 -1.93 13.27
N SER A 27 6.21 -1.45 13.70
CA SER A 27 5.73 -1.51 15.08
C SER A 27 4.25 -1.88 15.08
N GLY A 28 3.90 -3.06 15.60
CA GLY A 28 2.56 -3.61 15.48
C GLY A 28 2.11 -3.71 14.01
N SER A 29 0.93 -3.15 13.70
CA SER A 29 0.37 -3.06 12.34
C SER A 29 0.95 -1.91 11.50
N HIS A 30 1.71 -0.99 12.11
CA HIS A 30 2.30 0.14 11.41
C HIS A 30 3.61 -0.26 10.77
N ARG A 31 3.69 -0.14 9.45
CA ARG A 31 4.90 -0.39 8.65
C ARG A 31 5.30 0.91 7.97
N THR A 32 6.52 1.39 8.20
CA THR A 32 7.09 2.45 7.37
C THR A 32 7.79 1.81 6.20
N LEU A 33 7.39 2.17 4.99
CA LEU A 33 7.94 1.68 3.73
C LEU A 33 8.88 2.73 3.13
N VAL A 34 9.91 2.26 2.44
CA VAL A 34 10.87 3.10 1.71
C VAL A 34 11.06 2.57 0.29
N ARG A 35 11.29 3.49 -0.65
CA ARG A 35 11.67 3.19 -2.03
C ARG A 35 12.62 4.29 -2.50
N ALA A 36 13.71 3.91 -3.18
CA ALA A 36 14.69 4.88 -3.66
C ALA A 36 14.04 5.95 -4.55
N GLY A 37 14.32 7.23 -4.27
CA GLY A 37 13.73 8.37 -4.98
C GLY A 37 12.28 8.73 -4.56
N TRP A 38 11.72 8.06 -3.54
CA TRP A 38 10.40 8.36 -2.99
C TRP A 38 10.50 8.72 -1.49
N PRO A 39 9.60 9.58 -0.98
CA PRO A 39 9.45 9.77 0.45
C PRO A 39 9.03 8.48 1.16
N ASP A 40 9.39 8.34 2.44
CA ASP A 40 8.89 7.25 3.28
C ASP A 40 7.34 7.26 3.32
N PHE A 41 6.74 6.08 3.25
CA PHE A 41 5.28 5.92 3.30
C PHE A 41 4.85 5.08 4.49
N VAL A 42 3.94 5.57 5.32
CA VAL A 42 3.42 4.81 6.47
C VAL A 42 2.19 4.01 6.05
N PHE A 43 2.31 2.68 6.05
CA PHE A 43 1.23 1.73 5.84
C PHE A 43 0.75 1.21 7.21
N ALA A 44 -0.40 1.71 7.67
CA ALA A 44 -0.92 1.49 9.02
C ALA A 44 -2.26 0.73 9.01
N PHE A 45 -2.25 -0.48 8.45
CA PHE A 45 -3.44 -1.32 8.34
C PHE A 45 -3.18 -2.71 8.87
N HIS A 46 -4.15 -3.28 9.57
CA HIS A 46 -4.10 -4.69 9.93
C HIS A 46 -4.29 -5.56 8.68
N GLU A 47 -3.60 -6.70 8.62
CA GLU A 47 -3.57 -7.56 7.42
C GLU A 47 -4.95 -8.06 6.96
N ARG A 48 -5.90 -8.16 7.90
CA ARG A 48 -7.27 -8.63 7.68
C ARG A 48 -8.22 -7.53 7.22
N GLU A 49 -7.82 -6.26 7.31
CA GLU A 49 -8.67 -5.14 6.87
C GLU A 49 -8.88 -5.16 5.36
N GLU A 50 -10.05 -4.69 4.93
CA GLU A 50 -10.35 -4.46 3.53
C GLU A 50 -10.28 -2.97 3.22
N LEU A 51 -9.47 -2.62 2.22
CA LEU A 51 -9.29 -1.26 1.77
C LEU A 51 -10.17 -1.01 0.54
N GLY A 52 -11.11 -0.09 0.70
CA GLY A 52 -12.01 0.29 -0.39
C GLY A 52 -11.37 1.22 -1.43
N PRO A 53 -12.07 1.48 -2.55
CA PRO A 53 -11.53 2.17 -3.73
C PRO A 53 -10.94 3.56 -3.43
N ARG A 54 -11.58 4.32 -2.52
CA ARG A 54 -11.10 5.66 -2.12
C ARG A 54 -9.78 5.61 -1.38
N MET A 55 -9.57 4.59 -0.54
CA MET A 55 -8.32 4.43 0.21
C MET A 55 -7.20 3.98 -0.73
N LEU A 56 -7.47 3.02 -1.61
CA LEU A 56 -6.48 2.58 -2.60
C LEU A 56 -6.05 3.71 -3.53
N ALA A 57 -6.98 4.54 -3.98
CA ALA A 57 -6.66 5.73 -4.77
C ALA A 57 -5.75 6.72 -4.02
N ARG A 58 -5.88 6.83 -2.68
CA ARG A 58 -4.97 7.66 -1.86
C ARG A 58 -3.59 7.04 -1.75
N ILE A 59 -3.52 5.73 -1.50
CA ILE A 59 -2.23 5.00 -1.43
C ILE A 59 -1.48 5.16 -2.76
N ALA A 60 -2.15 4.92 -3.89
CA ALA A 60 -1.59 5.03 -5.23
C ALA A 60 -0.92 6.36 -5.52
N LYS A 61 -1.52 7.49 -5.08
CA LYS A 61 -0.94 8.82 -5.27
C LYS A 61 0.43 9.01 -4.61
N HIS A 62 0.71 8.27 -3.54
CA HIS A 62 1.96 8.38 -2.79
C HIS A 62 2.95 7.26 -3.08
N THR A 63 2.48 6.12 -3.61
CA THR A 63 3.31 4.94 -3.74
C THR A 63 3.60 4.52 -5.19
N GLY A 64 2.85 5.08 -6.15
CA GLY A 64 2.88 4.65 -7.54
C GLY A 64 2.18 3.31 -7.78
N LEU A 65 1.43 2.78 -6.80
CA LEU A 65 0.58 1.60 -6.97
C LEU A 65 -0.44 1.86 -8.09
N LYS A 66 -0.70 0.85 -8.91
CA LYS A 66 -1.74 0.86 -9.94
C LYS A 66 -2.77 -0.26 -9.70
N PRO A 67 -4.00 -0.15 -10.27
CA PRO A 67 -5.00 -1.19 -10.14
C PRO A 67 -4.52 -2.56 -10.65
N GLU A 68 -3.63 -2.58 -11.65
CA GLU A 68 -3.10 -3.81 -12.25
C GLU A 68 -2.09 -4.55 -11.36
N ASP A 69 -1.61 -3.91 -10.29
CA ASP A 69 -0.67 -4.52 -9.33
C ASP A 69 -1.39 -5.37 -8.24
N LEU A 70 -2.73 -5.25 -8.13
CA LEU A 70 -3.55 -5.82 -7.05
C LEU A 70 -4.19 -7.18 -7.36
#